data_AF-A0A452YES6-F1
#
_entry.id   AF-A0A452YES6-F1
#
_cell.length_a   1.000
_cell.length_b   1.000
_cell.length_c   1.000
_cell.angle_alpha   90.00
_cell.angle_beta   90.00
_cell.angle_gamma   90.00
#
_symmetry.space_group_name_H-M   'P 1'
#
loop_
_entity.id
_entity.type
_entity.pdbx_description
1 polymer ?
#
loop_
_entity_poly.entity_id
_entity_poly.type
_entity_poly.pdbx_seq_one_letter_code
_entity_poly.pdbx_strand_id
1 'polypeptide(L)'
;MQNRGTGHLFASYERSEYAPTSDGLRQSSFAGERSASANDDDLIADLMQNHQEFIHGVKSRLTKLELVYRCWQNNDIKGSVSAMRRMSDHAVTADIINVLIMEKSTKYITLDICTSVLPLASNLLESGYDRLERCSSCFQELDKINASLISLTRREGKVGRSARELSLLLHDIFKTPSSV
;
A
#
# COMPACT_ATOMS: atom_id res chain seq x y z
N MET A 1 33.22 -44.27 -11.50
CA MET A 1 33.58 -45.13 -10.35
C MET A 1 33.37 -44.35 -9.06
N GLN A 2 32.80 -45.04 -8.08
CA GLN A 2 32.48 -44.71 -6.67
C GLN A 2 33.20 -43.53 -5.99
N ASN A 3 32.45 -42.69 -5.27
CA ASN A 3 32.63 -42.40 -3.81
C ASN A 3 31.44 -41.56 -3.28
N ARG A 4 30.43 -42.13 -2.59
CA ARG A 4 30.21 -42.17 -1.11
C ARG A 4 30.57 -40.89 -0.33
N GLY A 5 29.58 -40.36 0.41
CA GLY A 5 29.76 -39.33 1.42
C GLY A 5 28.43 -38.74 1.94
N THR A 6 27.67 -39.52 2.69
CA THR A 6 26.57 -39.03 3.55
C THR A 6 27.08 -38.01 4.57
N GLY A 7 26.42 -36.86 4.70
CA GLY A 7 26.76 -35.82 5.67
C GLY A 7 25.53 -35.01 6.05
N HIS A 8 24.93 -35.40 7.17
CA HIS A 8 23.76 -34.84 7.82
C HIS A 8 24.14 -33.52 8.51
N LEU A 9 23.49 -32.39 8.19
CA LEU A 9 23.48 -31.21 9.07
C LEU A 9 22.03 -30.79 9.31
N PHE A 10 21.44 -31.42 10.32
CA PHE A 10 20.22 -30.96 10.96
C PHE A 10 20.68 -30.03 12.08
N ALA A 11 20.39 -28.74 11.96
CA ALA A 11 20.61 -27.78 13.03
C ALA A 11 19.74 -28.18 14.22
N SER A 12 20.39 -28.48 15.33
CA SER A 12 19.80 -28.81 16.62
C SER A 12 18.92 -27.66 17.13
N TYR A 13 17.62 -27.89 17.17
CA TYR A 13 16.68 -27.09 17.94
C TYR A 13 16.80 -27.53 19.40
N GLU A 14 17.58 -26.81 20.21
CA GLU A 14 17.56 -27.01 21.65
C GLU A 14 16.24 -26.48 22.22
N ARG A 15 15.44 -27.46 22.66
CA ARG A 15 14.23 -27.32 23.46
C ARG A 15 14.60 -26.73 24.83
N SER A 16 14.22 -25.48 25.08
CA SER A 16 14.28 -24.92 26.43
C SER A 16 13.13 -25.51 27.27
N GLU A 17 13.52 -26.21 28.33
CA GLU A 17 12.65 -26.85 29.31
C GLU A 17 11.94 -25.81 30.20
N TYR A 18 10.63 -25.96 30.36
CA TYR A 18 9.86 -25.27 31.38
C TYR A 18 10.10 -25.96 32.73
N ALA A 19 10.56 -25.21 33.73
CA ALA A 19 10.48 -25.59 35.14
C ALA A 19 9.43 -24.70 35.84
N PRO A 20 8.48 -25.24 36.61
CA PRO A 20 7.56 -24.44 37.40
C PRO A 20 8.10 -24.26 38.82
N THR A 21 8.23 -23.03 39.28
CA THR A 21 8.35 -22.72 40.71
C THR A 21 7.22 -21.79 41.12
N SER A 22 6.33 -22.31 41.95
CA SER A 22 5.39 -21.51 42.75
C SER A 22 6.16 -20.80 43.85
N ASP A 23 5.84 -19.55 44.14
CA ASP A 23 5.14 -19.12 45.37
C ASP A 23 5.20 -17.58 45.51
N GLY A 24 4.16 -16.98 46.11
CA GLY A 24 4.22 -15.62 46.68
C GLY A 24 3.43 -14.51 45.96
N LEU A 25 2.20 -14.30 46.44
CA LEU A 25 1.28 -13.21 46.10
C LEU A 25 1.91 -11.81 45.91
N ARG A 26 1.56 -11.16 44.79
CA ARG A 26 0.91 -9.83 44.82
C ARG A 26 -0.12 -9.72 43.69
N GLN A 27 -1.37 -10.04 44.02
CA GLN A 27 -2.53 -9.57 43.26
C GLN A 27 -2.58 -8.04 43.34
N SER A 28 -2.35 -7.41 42.20
CA SER A 28 -2.81 -6.06 41.91
C SER A 28 -3.10 -5.96 40.42
N SER A 29 -4.36 -5.64 40.10
CA SER A 29 -4.84 -5.08 38.82
C SER A 29 -4.88 -5.96 37.56
N PHE A 30 -5.40 -7.20 37.64
CA PHE A 30 -5.75 -7.99 36.43
C PHE A 30 -7.08 -7.59 35.75
N ALA A 31 -7.86 -6.69 36.37
CA ALA A 31 -9.16 -6.25 35.85
C ALA A 31 -9.07 -5.06 34.86
N GLY A 32 -7.94 -4.36 34.79
CA GLY A 32 -7.71 -3.24 33.86
C GLY A 32 -7.07 -3.66 32.53
N GLU A 33 -6.35 -4.78 32.49
CA GLU A 33 -5.56 -5.18 31.31
C GLU A 33 -6.38 -5.89 30.23
N ARG A 34 -7.42 -6.66 30.59
CA ARG A 34 -8.27 -7.33 29.57
C ARG A 34 -9.06 -6.35 28.72
N SER A 35 -9.49 -5.25 29.31
CA SER A 35 -10.29 -4.21 28.63
C SER A 35 -9.43 -3.35 27.69
N ALA A 36 -8.17 -3.08 28.08
CA ALA A 36 -7.21 -2.37 27.25
C ALA A 36 -6.68 -3.24 26.10
N SER A 37 -6.43 -4.53 26.35
CA SER A 37 -5.96 -5.47 25.32
C SER A 37 -6.97 -5.68 24.20
N ALA A 38 -8.27 -5.83 24.53
CA ALA A 38 -9.31 -6.03 23.52
C ALA A 38 -9.44 -4.81 22.59
N ASN A 39 -9.40 -3.60 23.15
CA ASN A 39 -9.41 -2.36 22.38
C ASN A 39 -8.15 -2.20 21.51
N ASP A 40 -6.98 -2.63 22.00
CA ASP A 40 -5.74 -2.58 21.22
C ASP A 40 -5.74 -3.58 20.05
N ASP A 41 -6.35 -4.75 20.21
CA ASP A 41 -6.47 -5.75 19.15
C ASP A 41 -7.42 -5.26 18.03
N ASP A 42 -8.51 -4.58 18.40
CA ASP A 42 -9.42 -3.93 17.45
C ASP A 42 -8.72 -2.79 16.68
N LEU A 43 -7.93 -1.95 17.37
CA LEU A 43 -7.13 -0.89 16.71
C LEU A 43 -6.11 -1.45 15.71
N ILE A 44 -5.51 -2.61 16.02
CA ILE A 44 -4.60 -3.29 15.10
C ILE A 44 -5.37 -3.83 13.89
N ALA A 45 -6.56 -4.41 14.11
CA ALA A 45 -7.40 -4.94 13.04
C ALA A 45 -7.82 -3.82 12.07
N ASP A 46 -8.28 -2.69 12.58
CA ASP A 46 -8.68 -1.52 11.78
C ASP A 46 -7.50 -0.94 10.99
N LEU A 47 -6.34 -0.80 11.64
CA LEU A 47 -5.10 -0.36 10.99
C LEU A 47 -4.72 -1.28 9.81
N MET A 48 -4.79 -2.59 10.03
CA MET A 48 -4.46 -3.58 9.01
C MET A 48 -5.47 -3.56 7.87
N GLN A 49 -6.76 -3.40 8.16
CA GLN A 49 -7.79 -3.31 7.14
C GLN A 49 -7.58 -2.10 6.22
N ASN A 50 -7.42 -0.90 6.78
CA ASN A 50 -7.18 0.32 6.01
C ASN A 50 -5.89 0.23 5.16
N HIS A 51 -4.84 -0.38 5.74
CA HIS A 51 -3.60 -0.64 5.01
C HIS A 51 -3.81 -1.60 3.82
N GLN A 52 -4.56 -2.69 3.99
CA GLN A 52 -4.82 -3.62 2.90
C GLN A 52 -5.60 -2.96 1.76
N GLU A 53 -6.61 -2.14 2.06
CA GLU A 53 -7.39 -1.41 1.06
C GLU A 53 -6.54 -0.43 0.27
N PHE A 54 -5.71 0.36 0.97
CA PHE A 54 -4.76 1.27 0.35
C PHE A 54 -3.77 0.53 -0.57
N ILE A 55 -3.13 -0.52 -0.06
CA ILE A 55 -2.15 -1.31 -0.82
C ILE A 55 -2.81 -1.99 -2.02
N HIS A 56 -4.02 -2.52 -1.87
CA HIS A 56 -4.77 -3.12 -2.96
C HIS A 56 -5.05 -2.10 -4.06
N GLY A 57 -5.52 -0.90 -3.71
CA GLY A 57 -5.79 0.17 -4.67
C GLY A 57 -4.54 0.60 -5.44
N VAL A 58 -3.42 0.82 -4.73
CA VAL A 58 -2.16 1.23 -5.34
C VAL A 58 -1.57 0.14 -6.24
N LYS A 59 -1.52 -1.12 -5.77
CA LYS A 59 -1.01 -2.24 -6.57
C LYS A 59 -1.87 -2.50 -7.81
N SER A 60 -3.19 -2.46 -7.66
CA SER A 60 -4.13 -2.59 -8.77
C SER A 60 -3.85 -1.55 -9.85
N ARG A 61 -3.69 -0.28 -9.45
CA ARG A 61 -3.36 0.81 -10.38
C ARG A 61 -2.00 0.64 -11.04
N LEU A 62 -0.97 0.23 -10.28
CA LEU A 62 0.36 -0.05 -10.82
C LEU A 62 0.31 -1.13 -11.91
N THR A 63 -0.30 -2.29 -11.64
CA THR A 63 -0.42 -3.37 -12.63
C THR A 63 -1.17 -2.93 -13.88
N LYS A 64 -2.22 -2.10 -13.73
CA LYS A 64 -2.96 -1.56 -14.87
C LYS A 64 -2.11 -0.60 -15.70
N LEU A 65 -1.36 0.30 -15.04
CA LEU A 65 -0.44 1.23 -15.71
C LEU A 65 0.70 0.49 -16.42
N GLU A 66 1.28 -0.55 -15.82
CA GLU A 66 2.29 -1.40 -16.45
C GLU A 66 1.76 -2.05 -17.73
N LEU A 67 0.51 -2.51 -17.74
CA LEU A 67 -0.11 -3.07 -18.95
C LEU A 67 -0.25 -2.02 -20.06
N VAL A 68 -0.75 -0.82 -19.72
CA VAL A 68 -0.89 0.28 -20.68
C VAL A 68 0.47 0.71 -21.24
N TYR A 69 1.48 0.80 -20.36
CA TYR A 69 2.86 1.13 -20.72
C TYR A 69 3.49 0.10 -21.65
N ARG A 70 3.27 -1.20 -21.42
CA ARG A 70 3.77 -2.25 -22.33
C ARG A 70 3.21 -2.13 -23.73
N CYS A 71 1.90 -1.88 -23.88
CA CYS A 71 1.31 -1.62 -25.18
C CYS A 71 1.93 -0.38 -25.85
N TRP A 72 2.20 0.66 -25.05
CA TRP A 72 2.74 1.92 -25.56
C TRP A 72 4.17 1.76 -26.07
N GLN A 73 5.02 1.06 -25.32
CA GLN A 73 6.41 0.80 -25.69
C GLN A 73 6.55 -0.04 -26.97
N ASN A 74 5.57 -0.90 -27.25
CA ASN A 74 5.54 -1.70 -28.47
C ASN A 74 5.05 -0.90 -29.69
N ASN A 75 4.96 0.43 -29.59
CA ASN A 75 4.39 1.33 -30.59
C ASN A 75 2.91 0.99 -30.92
N ASP A 76 2.21 0.28 -30.02
CA ASP A 76 0.81 -0.11 -30.16
C ASP A 76 -0.11 0.82 -29.34
N ILE A 77 -0.20 2.06 -29.79
CA ILE A 77 -0.96 3.12 -29.11
C ILE A 77 -2.46 2.79 -29.12
N LYS A 78 -2.96 2.15 -30.20
CA LYS A 78 -4.36 1.69 -30.28
C LYS A 78 -4.64 0.57 -29.28
N GLY A 79 -3.69 -0.35 -29.08
CA GLY A 79 -3.73 -1.35 -28.02
C GLY A 79 -3.75 -0.73 -26.63
N SER A 80 -2.92 0.30 -26.37
CA SER A 80 -2.93 1.05 -25.10
C SER A 80 -4.29 1.68 -24.83
N VAL A 81 -4.86 2.39 -25.81
CA VAL A 81 -6.17 3.03 -25.68
C VAL A 81 -7.29 2.00 -25.48
N SER A 82 -7.24 0.87 -26.20
CA SER A 82 -8.18 -0.23 -26.03
C SER A 82 -8.08 -0.86 -24.62
N ALA A 83 -6.86 -1.07 -24.12
CA ALA A 83 -6.63 -1.58 -22.77
C ALA A 83 -7.20 -0.65 -21.70
N MET A 84 -6.95 0.66 -21.80
CA MET A 84 -7.52 1.67 -20.90
C MET A 84 -9.05 1.60 -20.89
N ARG A 85 -9.67 1.53 -22.08
CA ARG A 85 -11.13 1.40 -22.20
C ARG A 85 -11.65 0.14 -21.51
N ARG A 86 -11.02 -1.01 -21.76
CA ARG A 86 -11.45 -2.31 -21.22
C ARG A 86 -11.33 -2.40 -19.70
N MET A 87 -10.34 -1.73 -19.12
CA MET A 87 -10.16 -1.69 -17.68
C MET A 87 -11.20 -0.81 -16.97
N SER A 88 -11.76 0.19 -17.68
CA SER A 88 -12.75 1.13 -17.15
C SER A 88 -12.32 1.75 -15.81
N ASP A 89 -11.03 2.00 -15.66
CA ASP A 89 -10.44 2.60 -14.45
C ASP A 89 -10.16 4.08 -14.73
N HIS A 90 -10.96 4.95 -14.12
CA HIS A 90 -10.85 6.39 -14.30
C HIS A 90 -9.54 6.95 -13.73
N ALA A 91 -8.97 6.34 -12.70
CA ALA A 91 -7.69 6.77 -12.13
C ALA A 91 -6.54 6.50 -13.09
N VAL A 92 -6.49 5.29 -13.65
CA VAL A 92 -5.52 4.93 -14.70
C VAL A 92 -5.70 5.84 -15.92
N THR A 93 -6.94 6.09 -16.32
CA THR A 93 -7.25 6.95 -17.47
C THR A 93 -6.75 8.38 -17.24
N ALA A 94 -7.03 8.95 -16.07
CA ALA A 94 -6.57 10.29 -15.69
C ALA A 94 -5.04 10.39 -15.61
N ASP A 95 -4.37 9.39 -15.06
CA ASP A 95 -2.90 9.37 -14.95
C ASP A 95 -2.25 9.42 -16.34
N ILE A 96 -2.73 8.61 -17.28
CA ILE A 96 -2.22 8.59 -18.66
C ILE A 96 -2.55 9.87 -19.41
N ILE A 97 -3.80 10.34 -19.34
CA ILE A 97 -4.22 11.59 -20.00
C ILE A 97 -3.37 12.76 -19.50
N ASN A 98 -3.12 12.84 -18.18
CA ASN A 98 -2.24 13.87 -17.62
C ASN A 98 -0.84 13.82 -18.24
N VAL A 99 -0.23 12.63 -18.34
CA VAL A 99 1.10 12.45 -18.96
C VAL A 99 1.10 12.85 -20.43
N LEU A 100 0.02 12.57 -21.17
CA LEU A 100 -0.12 12.94 -22.58
C LEU A 100 -0.25 14.45 -22.76
N ILE A 101 -1.02 15.12 -21.89
CA ILE A 101 -1.25 16.57 -21.96
C ILE A 101 -0.01 17.37 -21.51
N MET A 102 0.96 16.75 -20.79
CA MET A 102 2.21 17.43 -20.43
C MET A 102 2.96 17.95 -21.67
N GLU A 103 3.54 19.15 -21.54
CA GLU A 103 4.22 19.87 -22.63
C GLU A 103 5.33 19.05 -23.33
N LYS A 104 5.96 18.11 -22.61
CA LYS A 104 7.02 17.26 -23.16
C LYS A 104 6.50 16.11 -24.04
N SER A 105 5.22 15.75 -23.93
CA SER A 105 4.61 14.60 -24.60
C SER A 105 3.84 14.99 -25.87
N THR A 106 3.51 16.27 -26.05
CA THR A 106 2.68 16.76 -27.18
C THR A 106 3.30 16.52 -28.56
N LYS A 107 4.62 16.39 -28.66
CA LYS A 107 5.31 16.03 -29.92
C LYS A 107 4.98 14.62 -30.43
N TYR A 108 4.51 13.74 -29.56
CA TYR A 108 4.12 12.36 -29.89
C TYR A 108 2.62 12.21 -30.14
N ILE A 109 1.84 13.29 -29.99
CA ILE A 109 0.39 13.28 -30.17
C ILE A 109 0.07 13.57 -31.65
N THR A 110 -0.46 12.55 -32.33
CA THR A 110 -1.00 12.68 -33.68
C THR A 110 -2.52 12.80 -33.64
N LEU A 111 -3.14 13.21 -34.75
CA LEU A 111 -4.59 13.32 -34.85
C LEU A 111 -5.33 11.97 -34.61
N ASP A 112 -4.75 10.85 -35.05
CA ASP A 112 -5.29 9.50 -34.82
C ASP A 112 -5.24 9.10 -33.33
N ILE A 113 -4.28 9.64 -32.59
CA ILE A 113 -4.21 9.47 -31.13
C ILE A 113 -5.27 10.35 -30.47
N CYS A 114 -5.43 11.61 -30.90
CA CYS A 114 -6.46 12.50 -30.37
C CYS A 114 -7.87 11.91 -30.52
N THR A 115 -8.22 11.39 -31.70
CA THR A 115 -9.55 10.79 -31.94
C THR A 115 -9.81 9.57 -31.06
N SER A 116 -8.77 8.85 -30.67
CA SER A 116 -8.89 7.66 -29.81
C SER A 116 -8.89 7.99 -28.30
N VAL A 117 -8.21 9.07 -27.88
CA VAL A 117 -8.15 9.56 -26.49
C VAL A 117 -9.36 10.43 -26.12
N LEU A 118 -9.91 11.21 -27.05
CA LEU A 118 -11.07 12.08 -26.83
C LEU A 118 -12.27 11.36 -26.16
N PRO A 119 -12.68 10.16 -26.58
CA PRO A 119 -13.74 9.40 -25.92
C PRO A 119 -13.39 9.02 -24.47
N LEU A 120 -12.12 8.71 -24.18
CA LEU A 120 -11.67 8.41 -22.82
C LEU A 120 -11.73 9.66 -21.93
N ALA A 121 -11.36 10.82 -22.49
CA ALA A 121 -11.48 12.10 -21.79
C ALA A 121 -12.96 12.45 -21.53
N SER A 122 -13.86 12.23 -22.49
CA SER A 122 -15.31 12.40 -22.27
C SER A 122 -15.81 11.52 -21.13
N ASN A 123 -15.48 10.23 -21.15
CA ASN A 123 -15.86 9.29 -20.09
C ASN A 123 -15.31 9.69 -18.72
N LEU A 124 -14.15 10.34 -18.68
CA LEU A 124 -13.55 10.83 -17.45
C LEU A 124 -14.26 12.07 -16.91
N LEU A 125 -14.68 12.98 -17.80
CA LEU A 125 -15.47 14.16 -17.44
C LEU A 125 -16.87 13.76 -16.95
N GLU A 126 -17.50 12.80 -17.63
CA GLU A 126 -18.82 12.28 -17.28
C GLU A 126 -18.83 11.50 -15.96
N SER A 127 -17.73 10.84 -15.61
CA SER A 127 -17.64 10.07 -14.35
C SER A 127 -17.44 10.94 -13.11
N GLY A 128 -17.25 12.26 -13.27
CA GLY A 128 -16.97 13.16 -12.16
C GLY A 128 -15.66 12.81 -11.43
N TYR A 129 -14.72 12.14 -12.11
CA TYR A 129 -13.47 11.74 -11.49
C TYR A 129 -12.59 12.96 -11.19
N ASP A 130 -12.45 13.29 -9.91
CA ASP A 130 -11.53 14.31 -9.44
C ASP A 130 -10.28 13.66 -8.82
N ARG A 131 -9.13 13.84 -9.48
CA ARG A 131 -7.84 13.35 -8.98
C ARG A 131 -7.50 13.96 -7.62
N LEU A 132 -7.85 15.23 -7.38
CA LEU A 132 -7.63 15.89 -6.10
C LEU A 132 -8.44 15.21 -5.00
N GLU A 133 -9.71 14.90 -5.28
CA GLU A 133 -10.59 14.20 -4.35
C GLU A 133 -10.08 12.78 -4.05
N ARG A 134 -9.58 12.05 -5.06
CA ARG A 134 -8.99 10.72 -4.85
C ARG A 134 -7.67 10.77 -4.09
N CYS A 135 -6.82 11.76 -4.36
CA CYS A 135 -5.61 12.00 -3.56
C CYS A 135 -5.97 12.38 -2.12
N SER A 136 -7.03 13.18 -1.92
CA SER A 136 -7.56 13.53 -0.60
C SER A 136 -8.06 12.30 0.13
N SER A 137 -8.78 11.39 -0.52
CA SER A 137 -9.22 10.12 0.06
C SER A 137 -8.02 9.23 0.44
N CYS A 138 -7.02 9.06 -0.43
CA CYS A 138 -5.80 8.33 -0.06
C CYS A 138 -5.09 8.96 1.15
N PHE A 139 -5.04 10.29 1.20
CA PHE A 139 -4.47 11.01 2.34
C PHE A 139 -5.27 10.78 3.62
N GLN A 140 -6.61 10.76 3.55
CA GLN A 140 -7.47 10.45 4.69
C GLN A 140 -7.26 9.01 5.18
N GLU A 141 -7.12 8.03 4.29
CA GLU A 141 -6.78 6.66 4.70
C GLU A 141 -5.41 6.58 5.37
N LEU A 142 -4.43 7.31 4.84
CA LEU A 142 -3.11 7.43 5.46
C LEU A 142 -3.16 8.13 6.82
N ASP A 143 -4.02 9.12 7.00
CA ASP A 143 -4.21 9.81 8.27
C ASP A 143 -4.87 8.90 9.33
N LYS A 144 -5.85 8.08 8.92
CA LYS A 144 -6.44 7.03 9.79
C LYS A 144 -5.40 6.00 10.23
N ILE A 145 -4.53 5.58 9.31
CA ILE A 145 -3.40 4.69 9.60
C ILE A 145 -2.49 5.36 10.63
N ASN A 146 -2.13 6.63 10.43
CA ASN A 146 -1.27 7.38 11.34
C ASN A 146 -1.90 7.57 12.74
N ALA A 147 -3.19 7.89 12.82
CA ALA A 147 -3.92 8.03 14.08
C ALA A 147 -3.92 6.72 14.89
N SER A 148 -4.21 5.60 14.24
CA SER A 148 -4.19 4.26 14.86
C SER A 148 -2.77 3.83 15.24
N LEU A 149 -1.77 4.31 14.52
CA LEU A 149 -0.37 4.05 14.82
C LEU A 149 0.10 4.80 16.06
N ILE A 150 -0.32 6.07 16.25
CA ILE A 150 0.00 6.88 17.42
C ILE A 150 -0.45 6.19 18.70
N SER A 151 -1.65 5.62 18.76
CA SER A 151 -2.11 4.85 19.92
C SER A 151 -1.23 3.63 20.19
N LEU A 152 -0.78 2.93 19.14
CA LEU A 152 0.08 1.75 19.28
C LEU A 152 1.52 2.08 19.70
N THR A 153 2.03 3.27 19.39
CA THR A 153 3.40 3.68 19.81
C THR A 153 3.59 3.72 21.33
N ARG A 154 2.51 3.95 22.07
CA ARG A 154 2.50 4.04 23.54
C ARG A 154 2.64 2.68 24.21
N ARG A 155 2.49 1.58 23.47
CA ARG A 155 2.65 0.21 23.99
C ARG A 155 4.10 -0.09 24.31
N GLU A 156 4.34 -0.95 25.29
CA GLU A 156 5.66 -1.49 25.57
C GLU A 156 5.90 -2.79 24.78
N GLY A 157 7.15 -3.22 24.69
CA GLY A 157 7.53 -4.44 23.98
C GLY A 157 7.64 -4.27 22.45
N LYS A 158 7.54 -5.40 21.73
CA LYS A 158 7.83 -5.45 20.28
C LYS A 158 6.86 -4.62 19.45
N VAL A 159 5.55 -4.67 19.76
CA VAL A 159 4.50 -3.95 19.04
C VAL A 159 4.73 -2.44 19.08
N GLY A 160 4.98 -1.88 20.27
CA GLY A 160 5.24 -0.45 20.41
C GLY A 160 6.53 0.00 19.75
N ARG A 161 7.58 -0.83 19.76
CA ARG A 161 8.82 -0.54 19.01
C ARG A 161 8.57 -0.48 17.50
N SER A 162 7.90 -1.47 16.93
CA SER A 162 7.56 -1.48 15.51
C SER A 162 6.63 -0.33 15.12
N ALA A 163 5.66 0.02 15.97
CA ALA A 163 4.78 1.16 15.75
C ALA A 163 5.54 2.49 15.73
N ARG A 164 6.55 2.67 16.60
CA ARG A 164 7.42 3.86 16.62
C ARG A 164 8.30 3.93 15.37
N GLU A 165 8.90 2.81 14.96
CA GLU A 165 9.70 2.74 13.73
C GLU A 165 8.86 3.12 12.50
N LEU A 166 7.65 2.57 12.39
CA LEU A 166 6.72 2.91 11.31
C LEU A 166 6.28 4.38 11.38
N SER A 167 6.03 4.91 12.58
CA SER A 167 5.60 6.31 12.76
C SER A 167 6.69 7.29 12.34
N LEU A 168 7.96 6.98 12.62
CA LEU A 168 9.10 7.75 12.15
C LEU A 168 9.22 7.74 10.62
N LEU A 169 9.05 6.58 9.99
CA LEU A 169 9.04 6.43 8.53
C LEU A 169 7.91 7.25 7.88
N LEU A 170 6.70 7.16 8.42
CA LEU A 170 5.56 7.95 7.92
C LEU A 170 5.80 9.45 8.09
N HIS A 171 6.31 9.88 9.25
CA HIS A 171 6.64 11.29 9.48
C HIS A 171 7.66 11.81 8.46
N ASP A 172 8.64 11.01 8.05
CA ASP A 172 9.61 11.39 7.01
C ASP A 172 8.95 11.53 5.64
N ILE A 173 8.05 10.61 5.28
CA ILE A 173 7.25 10.67 4.04
C ILE A 173 6.37 11.91 4.00
N PHE A 174 5.73 12.28 5.12
CA PHE A 174 4.88 13.48 5.17
C PHE A 174 5.67 14.79 5.24
N LYS A 175 6.95 14.74 5.62
CA LYS A 175 7.84 15.92 5.70
C LYS A 175 8.56 16.21 4.39
N THR A 176 8.35 15.45 3.31
CA THR A 176 8.96 15.76 2.02
C THR A 176 8.61 17.20 1.63
N PRO A 177 9.60 18.09 1.46
CA PRO A 177 9.32 19.43 0.99
C PRO A 177 8.70 19.34 -0.40
N SER A 178 7.55 20.00 -0.55
CA SER A 178 7.01 20.40 -1.84
C SER A 178 8.11 21.11 -2.65
N SER A 179 8.73 20.40 -3.58
CA SER A 179 9.64 20.96 -4.58
C SER A 179 9.79 20.00 -5.75
N VAL A 180 8.81 20.02 -6.66
CA VAL A 180 9.04 20.04 -8.12
C VAL A 180 8.04 21.03 -8.70
#